data_AF-A0A419DZQ2-F1
#
_entry.id   AF-A0A419DZQ2-F1
#
_cell.length_a   1.000
_cell.length_b   1.000
_cell.length_c   1.000
_cell.angle_alpha   90.00
_cell.angle_beta   90.00
_cell.angle_gamma   90.00
#
_symmetry.space_group_name_H-M   'P 1'
#
loop_
_entity.id
_entity.type
_entity.pdbx_description
1 polymer ?
#
loop_
_entity_poly.entity_id
_entity_poly.type
_entity_poly.pdbx_seq_one_letter_code
_entity_poly.pdbx_strand_id
1 'polypeptide(L)'
;MLFGFVDSQSLFTLLHLFGVVIGAGGAFASDLIFLSSINDERISPTEMRFLRLGSKMVWGGLFLIAISGIFLFAPDSARYLASSKFLAKMTIVAVIILNGLFFHLSHIPRLHRHVGSHFPSSDEFVRKSSLLTASGVISLVSWSSAVVLGALRDVPFSYGTIMAVYAAALGVGVGIGIVFQGRIFGIRR
;
A
#
# COMPACT_ATOMS: atom_id res chain seq x y z
N MET A 1 29.55 24.78 -0.02
CA MET A 1 28.38 23.89 -0.28
C MET A 1 28.58 22.66 0.58
N LEU A 2 27.62 22.31 1.45
CA LEU A 2 27.85 21.38 2.57
C LEU A 2 28.26 19.93 2.18
N PHE A 3 28.15 19.54 0.91
CA PHE A 3 28.66 18.24 0.41
C PHE A 3 29.15 18.36 -1.04
N GLY A 4 30.46 18.58 -1.25
CA GLY A 4 31.05 18.70 -2.60
C GLY A 4 31.07 17.41 -3.44
N PHE A 5 30.58 16.29 -2.88
CA PHE A 5 30.55 14.97 -3.53
C PHE A 5 29.14 14.43 -3.80
N VAL A 6 28.08 15.14 -3.38
CA VAL A 6 26.68 14.74 -3.60
C VAL A 6 25.99 15.83 -4.41
N ASP A 7 25.65 15.53 -5.65
CA ASP A 7 24.78 16.40 -6.43
C ASP A 7 23.32 16.33 -5.91
N SER A 8 22.53 17.34 -6.25
CA SER A 8 21.14 17.44 -5.78
C SER A 8 20.27 16.27 -6.25
N GLN A 9 20.50 15.73 -7.45
CA GLN A 9 19.74 14.61 -7.99
C GLN A 9 20.01 13.33 -7.19
N SER A 10 21.27 13.07 -6.83
CA SER A 10 21.69 11.96 -5.97
C SER A 10 21.06 12.08 -4.58
N LEU A 11 21.07 13.27 -3.98
CA LEU A 11 20.42 13.52 -2.69
C LEU A 11 18.92 13.22 -2.72
N PHE A 12 18.19 13.76 -3.70
CA PHE A 12 16.76 13.51 -3.79
C PHE A 12 16.43 12.07 -4.15
N THR A 13 17.28 11.39 -4.91
CA THR A 13 17.13 9.95 -5.18
C THR A 13 17.25 9.14 -3.89
N LEU A 14 18.24 9.45 -3.04
CA LEU A 14 18.39 8.80 -1.73
C LEU A 14 17.16 9.04 -0.85
N LEU A 15 16.72 10.29 -0.72
CA LEU A 15 15.52 10.63 0.05
C LEU A 15 14.28 9.89 -0.48
N HIS A 16 14.12 9.82 -1.80
CA HIS A 16 13.02 9.09 -2.44
C HIS A 16 13.05 7.60 -2.08
N LEU A 17 14.23 6.96 -2.18
CA LEU A 17 14.40 5.56 -1.82
C LEU A 17 14.14 5.30 -0.33
N PHE A 18 14.60 6.17 0.57
CA PHE A 18 14.25 6.08 1.99
C PHE A 18 12.73 6.17 2.20
N GLY A 19 12.05 7.08 1.49
CA GLY A 19 10.60 7.19 1.52
C GLY A 19 9.90 5.91 1.07
N VAL A 20 10.39 5.28 0.00
CA VAL A 20 9.91 3.99 -0.50
C VAL A 20 10.11 2.89 0.54
N VAL A 21 11.31 2.77 1.13
CA VAL A 21 11.61 1.72 2.13
C VAL A 21 10.74 1.87 3.37
N ILE A 22 10.60 3.09 3.90
CA ILE A 22 9.76 3.36 5.08
C ILE A 22 8.29 3.12 4.77
N GLY A 23 7.81 3.65 3.64
CA GLY A 23 6.40 3.57 3.24
C GLY A 23 5.97 2.14 2.94
N ALA A 24 6.68 1.47 2.03
CA ALA A 24 6.41 0.09 1.64
C ALA A 24 6.63 -0.88 2.81
N GLY A 25 7.69 -0.70 3.59
CA GLY A 25 7.94 -1.53 4.78
C GLY A 25 6.83 -1.41 5.82
N GLY A 26 6.35 -0.18 6.08
CA GLY A 26 5.22 0.07 6.97
C GLY A 26 3.92 -0.55 6.45
N ALA A 27 3.67 -0.47 5.14
CA ALA A 27 2.52 -1.09 4.50
C ALA A 27 2.56 -2.62 4.62
N PHE A 28 3.66 -3.26 4.20
CA PHE A 28 3.80 -4.71 4.25
C PHE A 28 3.73 -5.26 5.67
N ALA A 29 4.36 -4.61 6.64
CA ALA A 29 4.24 -5.01 8.05
C ALA A 29 2.79 -4.91 8.55
N SER A 30 2.07 -3.84 8.17
CA SER A 30 0.66 -3.66 8.55
C SER A 30 -0.24 -4.71 7.89
N ASP A 31 -0.01 -5.01 6.61
CA ASP A 31 -0.76 -6.01 5.86
C ASP A 31 -0.55 -7.42 6.45
N LEU A 32 0.68 -7.77 6.86
CA LEU A 32 0.97 -9.05 7.52
C LEU A 32 0.31 -9.18 8.89
N ILE A 33 0.38 -8.14 9.72
CA ILE A 33 -0.30 -8.12 11.03
C ILE A 33 -1.80 -8.27 10.83
N PHE A 34 -2.37 -7.53 9.87
CA PHE A 34 -3.78 -7.60 9.57
C PHE A 34 -4.23 -9.00 9.12
N LEU A 35 -3.46 -9.65 8.22
CA LEU A 35 -3.73 -11.02 7.81
C LEU A 35 -3.65 -12.01 8.97
N SER A 36 -2.68 -11.83 9.88
CA SER A 36 -2.60 -12.63 11.11
C SER A 36 -3.85 -12.46 11.97
N SER A 37 -4.30 -11.22 12.16
CA SER A 37 -5.48 -10.89 12.97
C SER A 37 -6.81 -11.39 12.37
N ILE A 38 -6.86 -11.63 11.04
CA ILE A 38 -8.02 -12.28 10.41
C ILE A 38 -8.05 -13.77 10.78
N ASN A 39 -6.89 -14.43 10.79
CA ASN A 39 -6.81 -15.88 11.02
C ASN A 39 -7.17 -16.26 12.46
N ASP A 40 -6.86 -15.41 13.44
CA ASP A 40 -7.19 -15.63 14.85
C ASP A 40 -8.48 -14.91 15.30
N GLU A 41 -9.19 -14.28 14.35
CA GLU A 41 -10.43 -13.52 14.54
C GLU A 41 -10.34 -12.43 15.61
N ARG A 42 -9.16 -11.85 15.87
CA ARG A 42 -8.96 -10.87 16.95
C ARG A 42 -7.89 -9.85 16.61
N ILE A 43 -8.07 -8.61 17.07
CA ILE A 43 -6.98 -7.63 17.12
C ILE A 43 -6.64 -7.34 18.57
N SER A 44 -5.42 -7.67 18.96
CA SER A 44 -4.85 -7.31 20.25
C SER A 44 -4.48 -5.81 20.31
N PRO A 45 -4.39 -5.22 21.51
CA PRO A 45 -3.91 -3.85 21.68
C PRO A 45 -2.51 -3.62 21.08
N THR A 46 -1.66 -4.64 21.12
CA THR A 46 -0.30 -4.60 20.56
C THR A 46 -0.33 -4.55 19.04
N GLU A 47 -1.11 -5.41 18.39
CA GLU A 47 -1.29 -5.36 16.93
C GLU A 47 -1.89 -4.04 16.47
N MET A 48 -2.91 -3.55 17.18
CA MET A 48 -3.48 -2.21 16.91
C MET A 48 -2.42 -1.10 17.02
N ARG A 49 -1.52 -1.16 18.01
CA ARG A 49 -0.41 -0.20 18.13
C ARG A 49 0.54 -0.30 16.95
N PHE A 50 0.88 -1.52 16.51
CA PHE A 50 1.72 -1.72 15.33
C PHE A 50 1.05 -1.27 14.03
N LEU A 51 -0.25 -1.52 13.84
CA LEU A 51 -1.01 -1.00 12.69
C LEU A 51 -1.00 0.53 12.64
N ARG A 52 -1.12 1.21 13.80
CA ARG A 52 -0.99 2.68 13.85
C ARG A 52 0.43 3.15 13.56
N LEU A 53 1.45 2.43 14.04
CA LEU A 53 2.85 2.75 13.73
C LEU A 53 3.12 2.57 12.23
N GLY A 54 2.68 1.47 11.64
CA GLY A 54 2.79 1.20 10.21
C GLY A 54 2.05 2.26 9.38
N SER A 55 0.86 2.69 9.81
CA SER A 55 0.15 3.81 9.17
C SER A 55 0.96 5.11 9.20
N LYS A 56 1.60 5.45 10.34
CA LYS A 56 2.50 6.61 10.41
C LYS A 56 3.70 6.47 9.47
N MET A 57 4.28 5.28 9.37
CA MET A 57 5.38 5.00 8.44
C MET A 57 4.93 5.16 6.98
N VAL A 58 3.76 4.64 6.61
CA VAL A 58 3.16 4.79 5.28
C VAL A 58 3.00 6.27 4.92
N TRP A 59 2.37 7.05 5.79
CA TRP A 59 2.16 8.48 5.55
C TRP A 59 3.46 9.29 5.52
N GLY A 60 4.39 9.01 6.43
CA GLY A 60 5.71 9.65 6.43
C GLY A 60 6.53 9.30 5.18
N GLY A 61 6.49 8.03 4.75
CA GLY A 61 7.10 7.55 3.52
C GLY A 61 6.50 8.21 2.28
N LEU A 62 5.16 8.25 2.17
CA LEU A 62 4.46 8.93 1.07
C LEU A 62 4.80 10.42 1.00
N PHE A 63 4.88 11.11 2.15
CA PHE A 63 5.30 12.50 2.19
C PHE A 63 6.73 12.67 1.65
N LEU A 64 7.66 11.83 2.09
CA LEU A 64 9.05 11.88 1.64
C LEU A 64 9.18 11.55 0.13
N ILE A 65 8.45 10.53 -0.34
CA ILE A 65 8.35 10.16 -1.77
C ILE A 65 7.80 11.33 -2.59
N ALA A 66 6.76 11.99 -2.13
CA ALA A 66 6.12 13.09 -2.85
C ALA A 66 7.06 14.29 -2.99
N ILE A 67 7.65 14.75 -1.88
CA ILE A 67 8.56 15.91 -1.89
C ILE A 67 9.79 15.62 -2.74
N SER A 68 10.49 14.50 -2.48
CA SER A 68 11.66 14.13 -3.29
C SER A 68 11.31 13.88 -4.76
N GLY A 69 10.14 13.28 -5.03
CA GLY A 69 9.65 13.00 -6.37
C GLY A 69 9.40 14.27 -7.18
N ILE A 70 8.89 15.35 -6.56
CA ILE A 70 8.74 16.66 -7.22
C ILE A 70 10.11 17.19 -7.68
N PHE A 71 11.13 17.13 -6.82
CA PHE A 71 12.48 17.59 -7.18
C PHE A 71 13.16 16.72 -8.24
N LEU A 72 12.89 15.41 -8.26
CA LEU A 72 13.38 14.50 -9.30
C LEU A 72 12.64 14.68 -10.65
N PHE A 73 11.37 15.07 -10.59
CA PHE A 73 10.51 15.27 -11.76
C PHE A 73 10.75 16.63 -12.43
N ALA A 74 10.93 17.70 -11.66
CA ALA A 74 10.95 19.07 -12.16
C ALA A 74 11.98 19.33 -13.29
N PRO A 75 13.23 18.83 -13.24
CA PRO A 75 14.24 19.14 -14.25
C PRO A 75 13.95 18.58 -15.64
N ASP A 76 13.19 17.49 -15.75
CA ASP A 76 12.91 16.79 -17.02
C ASP A 76 11.45 16.31 -17.09
N SER A 77 10.54 17.19 -16.69
CA SER A 77 9.10 16.89 -16.56
C SER A 77 8.47 16.39 -17.86
N ALA A 78 8.86 16.96 -19.01
CA ALA A 78 8.35 16.56 -20.32
C ALA A 78 8.65 15.08 -20.64
N ARG A 79 9.88 14.61 -20.36
CA ARG A 79 10.25 13.21 -20.53
C ARG A 79 9.45 12.29 -19.62
N TYR A 80 9.25 12.68 -18.35
CA TYR A 80 8.47 11.87 -17.41
C TYR A 80 6.99 11.79 -17.81
N LEU A 81 6.39 12.91 -18.25
CA LEU A 81 5.00 12.92 -18.71
C LEU A 81 4.79 12.11 -20.00
N ALA A 82 5.82 11.98 -20.85
CA ALA A 82 5.78 11.08 -22.01
C ALA A 82 6.03 9.60 -21.66
N SER A 83 6.49 9.29 -20.45
CA SER A 83 6.84 7.93 -20.04
C SER A 83 5.62 7.15 -19.55
N SER A 84 5.23 6.11 -20.29
CA SER A 84 4.18 5.16 -19.87
C SER A 84 4.45 4.56 -18.49
N LYS A 85 5.71 4.23 -18.20
CA LYS A 85 6.16 3.72 -16.89
C LYS A 85 5.88 4.72 -15.77
N PHE A 86 6.24 5.99 -15.97
CA PHE A 86 6.04 7.04 -14.98
C PHE A 86 4.55 7.28 -14.72
N LEU A 87 3.76 7.42 -15.78
CA LEU A 87 2.30 7.64 -15.66
C LEU A 87 1.62 6.49 -14.93
N ALA A 88 1.97 5.23 -15.25
CA ALA A 88 1.44 4.06 -14.55
C ALA A 88 1.82 4.07 -13.06
N LYS A 89 3.09 4.38 -12.75
CA LYS A 89 3.55 4.54 -11.36
C LYS A 89 2.74 5.61 -10.62
N MET A 90 2.48 6.75 -11.25
CA MET A 90 1.70 7.84 -10.64
C MET A 90 0.24 7.44 -10.42
N THR A 91 -0.38 6.70 -11.35
CA THR A 91 -1.73 6.13 -11.14
C THR A 91 -1.74 5.19 -9.93
N ILE A 92 -0.76 4.28 -9.82
CA ILE A 92 -0.66 3.34 -8.71
C ILE A 92 -0.42 4.07 -7.38
N VAL A 93 0.43 5.11 -7.36
CA VAL A 93 0.62 5.95 -6.16
C VAL A 93 -0.68 6.65 -5.75
N ALA A 94 -1.48 7.12 -6.71
CA ALA A 94 -2.82 7.66 -6.41
C ALA A 94 -3.73 6.60 -5.77
N VAL A 95 -3.71 5.35 -6.26
CA VAL A 95 -4.45 4.25 -5.64
C VAL A 95 -3.95 3.97 -4.22
N ILE A 96 -2.64 3.98 -3.97
CA ILE A 96 -2.06 3.85 -2.62
C ILE A 96 -2.62 4.93 -1.69
N ILE A 97 -2.62 6.19 -2.11
CA ILE A 97 -3.11 7.32 -1.31
C ILE A 97 -4.60 7.17 -1.02
N LEU A 98 -5.42 6.90 -2.04
CA LEU A 98 -6.86 6.74 -1.90
C LEU A 98 -7.21 5.56 -0.98
N ASN A 99 -6.52 4.42 -1.13
CA ASN A 99 -6.69 3.27 -0.25
C ASN A 99 -6.25 3.59 1.19
N GLY A 100 -5.13 4.29 1.37
CA GLY A 100 -4.64 4.72 2.69
C GLY A 100 -5.61 5.68 3.41
N LEU A 101 -6.21 6.62 2.67
CA LEU A 101 -7.28 7.49 3.19
C LEU A 101 -8.50 6.66 3.59
N PHE A 102 -8.97 5.77 2.71
CA PHE A 102 -10.12 4.90 3.01
C PHE A 102 -9.86 4.03 4.25
N PHE A 103 -8.65 3.46 4.36
CA PHE A 103 -8.25 2.64 5.50
C PHE A 103 -8.24 3.43 6.80
N HIS A 104 -7.68 4.65 6.81
CA HIS A 104 -7.63 5.47 8.01
C HIS A 104 -9.00 5.99 8.44
N LEU A 105 -9.86 6.36 7.47
CA LEU A 105 -11.18 6.93 7.75
C LEU A 105 -12.23 5.86 8.08
N SER A 106 -12.16 4.69 7.43
CA SER A 106 -13.18 3.64 7.55
C SER A 106 -12.74 2.45 8.39
N HIS A 107 -11.51 1.95 8.18
CA HIS A 107 -11.06 0.69 8.78
C HIS A 107 -10.51 0.88 10.19
N ILE A 108 -9.57 1.80 10.40
CA ILE A 108 -8.95 2.04 11.73
C ILE A 108 -9.98 2.30 12.84
N PRO A 109 -10.99 3.17 12.69
CA PRO A 109 -11.98 3.40 13.75
C PRO A 109 -12.80 2.16 14.08
N ARG A 110 -13.06 1.30 13.10
CA ARG A 110 -13.80 0.04 13.30
C ARG A 110 -12.96 -0.98 14.01
N LEU A 111 -11.70 -1.17 13.58
CA LEU A 111 -10.78 -2.09 14.24
C LEU A 111 -10.54 -1.65 15.70
N HIS A 112 -10.45 -0.34 15.96
CA HIS A 112 -10.29 0.20 17.31
C HIS A 112 -11.42 -0.17 18.27
N ARG A 113 -12.67 -0.15 17.80
CA ARG A 113 -13.85 -0.49 18.61
C ARG A 113 -13.89 -1.95 19.06
N HIS A 114 -13.13 -2.83 18.39
CA HIS A 114 -13.11 -4.27 18.63
C HIS A 114 -11.75 -4.75 19.16
N VAL A 115 -10.90 -3.83 19.62
CA VAL A 115 -9.61 -4.21 20.22
C VAL A 115 -9.87 -5.06 21.46
N GLY A 116 -9.26 -6.24 21.50
CA GLY A 116 -9.36 -7.16 22.63
C GLY A 116 -10.63 -8.01 22.65
N SER A 117 -11.64 -7.73 21.83
CA SER A 117 -12.79 -8.64 21.61
C SER A 117 -12.55 -9.52 20.39
N HIS A 118 -13.14 -10.71 20.37
CA HIS A 118 -13.25 -11.47 19.12
C HIS A 118 -14.06 -10.64 18.13
N PHE A 119 -13.72 -10.74 16.86
CA PHE A 119 -14.54 -10.14 15.82
C PHE A 119 -15.96 -10.66 15.94
N PRO A 120 -16.96 -9.78 16.04
CA PRO A 120 -18.33 -10.23 16.21
C PRO A 120 -18.72 -11.06 14.99
N SER A 121 -19.30 -12.23 15.21
CA SER A 121 -19.93 -13.07 14.18
C SER A 121 -21.23 -12.46 13.64
N SER A 122 -21.43 -11.15 13.81
CA SER A 122 -22.59 -10.44 13.28
C SER A 122 -22.46 -10.27 11.77
N ASP A 123 -23.60 -10.36 11.08
CA ASP A 123 -23.69 -10.24 9.62
C ASP A 123 -23.05 -8.96 9.07
N GLU A 124 -23.03 -7.88 9.87
CA GLU A 124 -22.41 -6.62 9.48
C GLU A 124 -20.88 -6.71 9.41
N PHE A 125 -20.24 -7.40 10.37
CA PHE A 125 -18.79 -7.57 10.37
C PHE A 125 -18.36 -8.54 9.27
N VAL A 126 -19.07 -9.66 9.10
CA VAL A 126 -18.80 -10.61 8.02
C VAL A 126 -18.92 -9.94 6.64
N ARG A 127 -19.97 -9.13 6.40
CA ARG A 127 -20.10 -8.38 5.14
C ARG A 127 -18.97 -7.38 4.92
N LYS A 128 -18.57 -6.64 5.96
CA LYS A 128 -17.55 -5.58 5.86
C LYS A 128 -16.12 -6.10 5.94
N SER A 129 -15.92 -7.35 6.37
CA SER A 129 -14.63 -8.03 6.37
C SER A 129 -14.07 -8.19 4.94
N SER A 130 -14.93 -8.31 3.93
CA SER A 130 -14.52 -8.35 2.52
C SER A 130 -13.86 -7.05 2.06
N LEU A 131 -14.38 -5.90 2.51
CA LEU A 131 -13.81 -4.58 2.20
C LEU A 131 -12.46 -4.38 2.87
N LEU A 132 -12.30 -4.88 4.10
CA LEU A 132 -11.02 -4.88 4.81
C LEU A 132 -9.99 -5.74 4.05
N THR A 133 -10.35 -6.96 3.66
CA THR A 133 -9.50 -7.85 2.84
C THR A 133 -9.11 -7.19 1.52
N ALA A 134 -10.08 -6.60 0.82
CA ALA A 134 -9.82 -5.88 -0.43
C ALA A 134 -8.84 -4.72 -0.24
N SER A 135 -8.98 -3.94 0.83
CA SER A 135 -8.06 -2.82 1.13
C SER A 135 -6.64 -3.30 1.40
N GLY A 136 -6.46 -4.44 2.10
CA GLY A 136 -5.15 -5.06 2.31
C GLY A 136 -4.52 -5.58 1.01
N VAL A 137 -5.31 -6.23 0.14
CA VAL A 137 -4.83 -6.66 -1.19
C VAL A 137 -4.43 -5.46 -2.05
N ILE A 138 -5.27 -4.42 -2.10
CA ILE A 138 -4.98 -3.20 -2.84
C ILE A 138 -3.67 -2.58 -2.33
N SER A 139 -3.46 -2.52 -1.01
CA SER A 139 -2.21 -2.06 -0.41
C SER A 139 -1.01 -2.87 -0.91
N LEU A 140 -1.02 -4.20 -0.67
CA LEU A 140 0.08 -5.10 -1.00
C LEU A 140 0.46 -5.05 -2.49
N VAL A 141 -0.52 -5.17 -3.38
CA VAL A 141 -0.32 -5.17 -4.83
C VAL A 141 0.18 -3.80 -5.31
N SER A 142 -0.36 -2.70 -4.79
CA SER A 142 0.01 -1.35 -5.23
C SER A 142 1.42 -0.97 -4.78
N TRP A 143 1.78 -1.25 -3.52
CA TRP A 143 3.15 -1.02 -3.03
C TRP A 143 4.17 -1.87 -3.78
N SER A 144 3.87 -3.16 -3.97
CA SER A 144 4.74 -4.06 -4.76
C SER A 144 4.92 -3.55 -6.19
N SER A 145 3.84 -3.12 -6.84
CA SER A 145 3.89 -2.59 -8.21
C SER A 145 4.68 -1.28 -8.29
N ALA A 146 4.50 -0.36 -7.33
CA ALA A 146 5.24 0.88 -7.27
C ALA A 146 6.74 0.65 -7.06
N VAL A 147 7.12 -0.30 -6.20
CA VAL A 147 8.52 -0.72 -5.97
C VAL A 147 9.11 -1.32 -7.24
N VAL A 148 8.42 -2.26 -7.88
CA VAL A 148 8.88 -2.90 -9.13
C VAL A 148 9.08 -1.87 -10.23
N LEU A 149 8.08 -1.01 -10.50
CA LEU A 149 8.19 0.04 -11.53
C LEU A 149 9.27 1.09 -11.19
N GLY A 150 9.54 1.31 -9.90
CA GLY A 150 10.60 2.19 -9.42
C GLY A 150 12.00 1.58 -9.57
N ALA A 151 12.14 0.27 -9.38
CA ALA A 151 13.40 -0.45 -9.47
C ALA A 151 13.83 -0.76 -10.91
N LEU A 152 12.87 -0.97 -11.82
CA LEU A 152 13.16 -1.25 -13.22
C LEU A 152 13.64 0.00 -13.95
N ARG A 153 14.79 -0.10 -14.63
CA ARG A 153 15.35 0.99 -15.45
C ARG A 153 14.40 1.38 -16.57
N ASP A 154 13.94 0.40 -17.35
CA ASP A 154 12.99 0.59 -18.45
C ASP A 154 11.94 -0.52 -18.46
N VAL A 155 10.76 -0.19 -18.98
CA VAL A 155 9.63 -1.12 -19.14
C VAL A 155 9.09 -0.92 -20.55
N PRO A 156 9.33 -1.86 -21.50
CA PRO A 156 8.98 -1.69 -22.92
C PRO A 156 7.49 -1.99 -23.18
N PHE A 157 6.61 -1.56 -22.27
CA PHE A 157 5.18 -1.79 -22.35
C PHE A 157 4.41 -0.47 -22.32
N SER A 158 3.29 -0.44 -23.04
CA SER A 158 2.39 0.70 -23.02
C SER A 158 1.76 0.90 -21.64
N TYR A 159 1.32 2.12 -21.34
CA TYR A 159 0.56 2.41 -20.12
C TYR A 159 -0.61 1.43 -19.92
N GLY A 160 -1.39 1.18 -20.97
CA GLY A 160 -2.54 0.27 -20.91
C GLY A 160 -2.14 -1.17 -20.55
N THR A 161 -1.03 -1.66 -21.10
CA THR A 161 -0.51 -3.00 -20.76
C THR A 161 -0.07 -3.08 -19.30
N ILE A 162 0.66 -2.08 -18.80
CA ILE A 162 1.10 -2.03 -17.39
C ILE A 162 -0.12 -2.01 -16.46
N MET A 163 -1.10 -1.17 -16.76
CA MET A 163 -2.32 -1.06 -15.96
C MET A 163 -3.20 -2.31 -16.03
N ALA A 164 -3.24 -3.01 -17.17
CA ALA A 164 -3.94 -4.28 -17.30
C ALA A 164 -3.31 -5.37 -16.43
N VAL A 165 -1.98 -5.46 -16.40
CA VAL A 165 -1.24 -6.38 -15.50
C VAL A 165 -1.52 -6.04 -14.04
N TYR A 166 -1.47 -4.76 -13.68
CA TYR A 166 -1.80 -4.30 -12.33
C TYR A 166 -3.25 -4.63 -11.94
N ALA A 167 -4.23 -4.39 -12.82
CA ALA A 167 -5.63 -4.72 -12.58
C ALA A 167 -5.86 -6.24 -12.46
N ALA A 168 -5.18 -7.04 -13.29
CA ALA A 168 -5.22 -8.49 -13.19
C ALA A 168 -4.64 -8.97 -11.85
N ALA A 169 -3.50 -8.40 -11.41
CA ALA A 169 -2.91 -8.71 -10.11
C ALA A 169 -3.85 -8.36 -8.94
N LEU A 170 -4.55 -7.23 -9.00
CA LEU A 170 -5.60 -6.88 -8.04
C LEU A 170 -6.75 -7.88 -8.06
N GLY A 171 -7.28 -8.21 -9.24
CA GLY A 171 -8.39 -9.16 -9.38
C GLY A 171 -8.05 -10.54 -8.83
N VAL A 172 -6.86 -11.05 -9.15
CA VAL A 172 -6.34 -12.31 -8.62
C VAL A 172 -6.17 -12.24 -7.11
N GLY A 173 -5.52 -11.18 -6.59
CA GLY A 173 -5.32 -11.00 -5.16
C GLY A 173 -6.64 -10.93 -4.37
N VAL A 174 -7.64 -10.21 -4.89
CA VAL A 174 -8.95 -10.10 -4.25
C VAL A 174 -9.70 -11.44 -4.31
N GLY A 175 -9.65 -12.13 -5.45
CA GLY A 175 -10.23 -13.46 -5.60
C GLY A 175 -9.64 -14.45 -4.59
N ILE A 176 -8.32 -14.48 -4.45
CA ILE A 176 -7.62 -15.28 -3.44
C ILE A 176 -8.09 -14.88 -2.03
N GLY A 177 -8.07 -13.59 -1.71
CA GLY A 177 -8.47 -13.08 -0.39
C GLY A 177 -9.89 -13.48 0.01
N ILE A 178 -10.85 -13.39 -0.92
CA ILE A 178 -12.24 -13.79 -0.68
C ILE A 178 -12.36 -15.30 -0.46
N VAL A 179 -11.67 -16.12 -1.26
CA VAL A 179 -11.68 -17.58 -1.08
C VAL A 179 -11.10 -17.99 0.27
N PHE A 180 -9.99 -17.38 0.68
CA PHE A 180 -9.39 -17.64 2.00
C PHE A 180 -10.32 -17.21 3.14
N GLN A 181 -10.96 -16.05 3.02
CA GLN A 181 -11.95 -15.57 3.97
C GLN A 181 -13.14 -16.52 4.11
N GLY A 182 -13.66 -17.03 2.97
CA GLY A 182 -14.74 -18.02 2.96
C GLY A 182 -14.37 -19.33 3.66
N ARG A 183 -13.10 -19.73 3.65
CA ARG A 183 -12.63 -20.93 4.38
C ARG A 183 -12.49 -20.69 5.88
N ILE A 184 -12.02 -19.50 6.28
CA ILE A 184 -11.84 -19.15 7.71
C ILE A 184 -13.21 -19.01 8.39
N PHE A 185 -14.12 -18.24 7.79
CA PHE A 185 -15.45 -18.01 8.38
C PHE A 185 -16.48 -19.10 8.02
N GLY A 186 -16.25 -19.92 6.99
CA GLY A 186 -17.20 -20.92 6.48
C GLY A 186 -17.09 -22.33 7.06
N ILE A 187 -16.12 -22.60 7.94
CA ILE A 187 -15.98 -23.92 8.61
C ILE A 187 -16.73 -23.98 9.96
N ARG A 188 -17.30 -22.86 10.44
CA ARG A 188 -18.10 -22.82 11.68
C ARG A 188 -19.61 -22.75 11.41
N ARG A 189 -20.15 -23.70 10.63
CA ARG A 189 -21.57 -24.04 10.69
C ARG A 189 -21.75 -25.40 11.33
#